data_AF-A0A2E8TPD8-F1
#
_entry.id   AF-A0A2E8TPD8-F1
#
_cell.length_a   1.000
_cell.length_b   1.000
_cell.length_c   1.000
_cell.angle_alpha   90.00
_cell.angle_beta   90.00
_cell.angle_gamma   90.00
#
_symmetry.space_group_name_H-M   'P 1'
#
loop_
_entity.id
_entity.type
_entity.pdbx_description
1 polymer ?
#
loop_
_entity_poly.entity_id
_entity_poly.type
_entity_poly.pdbx_seq_one_letter_code
_entity_poly.pdbx_strand_id
1 'polypeptide(L)'
;YGTTASPFIRLPWGRATKKEYPNATELYLHVFDWPEDGLLKVDGLRSEVSGAYFLADFQQQIQVNKTQEGVVLELPDKPLDEIDTVIVLKITGKLDVERILPKQDEEGVLELAMDDAHIYNPGYGGRLELRQDEISNFYLDGWTDFQSRVDWLVRIDKPGVFDIYAEVAAEESASFLLMANDGQKPLTIKSTGGQQTFQTQHIGQLILSEGESTIGMHPQMSLWNPIMLRSVTLKPAAPTKDVE
;
A
#
# COMPACT_ATOMS: atom_id res chain seq x y z
N TYR A 1 5.60 -26.12 2.10
CA TYR A 1 6.96 -25.90 2.64
C TYR A 1 7.97 -25.74 1.51
N GLY A 2 8.99 -24.89 1.71
CA GLY A 2 10.04 -24.65 0.71
C GLY A 2 9.75 -23.53 -0.29
N THR A 3 8.81 -22.64 0.00
CA THR A 3 8.59 -21.41 -0.77
C THR A 3 9.44 -20.26 -0.22
N THR A 4 9.70 -19.26 -1.05
CA THR A 4 10.34 -17.99 -0.70
C THR A 4 9.34 -16.83 -0.83
N ALA A 5 9.74 -15.66 -0.32
CA ALA A 5 8.89 -14.48 -0.25
C ALA A 5 8.37 -14.01 -1.62
N SER A 6 7.25 -13.29 -1.57
CA SER A 6 6.58 -12.68 -2.72
C SER A 6 7.55 -11.90 -3.62
N PRO A 7 7.44 -12.02 -4.95
CA PRO A 7 8.12 -11.12 -5.88
C PRO A 7 7.38 -9.78 -6.06
N PHE A 8 6.14 -9.67 -5.59
CA PHE A 8 5.32 -8.46 -5.70
C PHE A 8 5.53 -7.59 -4.47
N ILE A 9 5.58 -6.27 -4.69
CA ILE A 9 5.53 -5.27 -3.62
C ILE A 9 4.12 -5.18 -3.03
N ARG A 10 3.09 -5.29 -3.89
CA ARG A 10 1.67 -5.12 -3.52
C ARG A 10 0.79 -6.14 -4.24
N LEU A 11 -0.16 -6.70 -3.49
CA LEU A 11 -1.27 -7.52 -4.00
C LEU A 11 -2.52 -7.16 -3.19
N PRO A 12 -3.45 -6.34 -3.71
CA PRO A 12 -4.55 -5.79 -2.91
C PRO A 12 -5.52 -6.85 -2.36
N TRP A 13 -5.57 -8.01 -3.01
CA TRP A 13 -6.48 -9.11 -2.68
C TRP A 13 -5.84 -10.19 -1.80
N GLY A 14 -4.54 -10.07 -1.47
CA GLY A 14 -3.87 -11.09 -0.65
C GLY A 14 -2.35 -11.11 -0.74
N ARG A 15 -1.76 -12.30 -0.87
CA ARG A 15 -0.30 -12.51 -0.79
C ARG A 15 0.18 -13.49 -1.84
N ALA A 16 1.49 -13.48 -2.09
CA ALA A 16 2.13 -14.49 -2.91
C ALA A 16 3.35 -15.10 -2.23
N THR A 17 3.59 -16.38 -2.50
CA THR A 17 4.88 -17.03 -2.27
C THR A 17 5.32 -17.74 -3.55
N LYS A 18 6.61 -17.99 -3.71
CA LYS A 18 7.12 -18.65 -4.92
C LYS A 18 7.97 -19.86 -4.60
N LYS A 19 8.05 -20.78 -5.55
CA LYS A 19 9.01 -21.88 -5.57
C LYS A 19 9.68 -21.94 -6.93
N GLU A 20 10.99 -21.78 -6.93
CA GLU A 20 11.79 -21.74 -8.15
C GLU A 20 12.43 -23.11 -8.41
N TYR A 21 12.39 -23.53 -9.67
CA TYR A 21 13.03 -24.71 -10.22
C TYR A 21 13.98 -24.27 -11.35
N PRO A 22 14.90 -25.13 -11.83
CA PRO A 22 15.90 -24.74 -12.83
C PRO A 22 15.33 -24.04 -14.08
N ASN A 23 14.15 -24.43 -14.55
CA ASN A 23 13.51 -23.89 -15.76
C ASN A 23 12.02 -23.54 -15.57
N ALA A 24 11.55 -23.44 -14.33
CA ALA A 24 10.15 -23.17 -14.04
C ALA A 24 10.01 -22.47 -12.69
N THR A 25 8.92 -21.73 -12.52
CA THR A 25 8.54 -21.16 -11.23
C THR A 25 7.09 -21.51 -10.94
N GLU A 26 6.80 -21.91 -9.71
CA GLU A 26 5.43 -21.96 -9.21
C GLU A 26 5.20 -20.75 -8.33
N LEU A 27 4.14 -20.00 -8.63
CA LEU A 27 3.70 -18.87 -7.83
C LEU A 27 2.39 -19.25 -7.15
N TYR A 28 2.36 -19.15 -5.83
CA TYR A 28 1.23 -19.49 -4.97
C TYR A 28 0.58 -18.19 -4.54
N LEU A 29 -0.61 -17.92 -5.07
CA LEU A 29 -1.42 -16.75 -4.77
C LEU A 29 -2.40 -17.13 -3.65
N HIS A 30 -2.23 -16.53 -2.48
CA HIS A 30 -3.14 -16.64 -1.34
C HIS A 30 -4.17 -15.53 -1.46
N VAL A 31 -5.40 -15.87 -1.83
CA VAL A 31 -6.49 -14.92 -2.07
C VAL A 31 -7.34 -14.83 -0.80
N PHE A 32 -7.28 -13.68 -0.15
CA PHE A 32 -8.05 -13.38 1.07
C PHE A 32 -9.31 -12.58 0.72
N ASP A 33 -9.18 -11.63 -0.20
CA ASP A 33 -10.29 -10.81 -0.68
C ASP A 33 -10.69 -11.29 -2.08
N TRP A 34 -11.77 -12.05 -2.15
CA TRP A 34 -12.25 -12.61 -3.40
C TRP A 34 -12.89 -11.52 -4.28
N PRO A 35 -12.52 -11.40 -5.56
CA PRO A 35 -13.07 -10.36 -6.43
C PRO A 35 -14.54 -10.62 -6.74
N GLU A 36 -15.40 -9.62 -6.50
CA GLU A 36 -16.85 -9.71 -6.76
C GLU A 36 -17.17 -9.91 -8.25
N ASP A 37 -16.31 -9.42 -9.15
CA ASP A 37 -16.44 -9.57 -10.60
C ASP A 37 -15.86 -10.90 -11.13
N GLY A 38 -15.29 -11.73 -10.24
CA GLY A 38 -14.63 -12.98 -10.61
C GLY A 38 -13.31 -12.80 -11.36
N LEU A 39 -12.75 -11.59 -11.43
CA LEU A 39 -11.52 -11.30 -12.17
C LEU A 39 -10.37 -10.96 -11.22
N LEU A 40 -9.51 -11.95 -10.94
CA LEU A 40 -8.33 -11.70 -10.12
C LEU A 40 -7.20 -11.15 -10.98
N LYS A 41 -6.90 -9.87 -10.77
CA LYS A 41 -5.81 -9.15 -11.45
C LYS A 41 -4.49 -9.37 -10.73
N VAL A 42 -3.51 -9.93 -11.43
CA VAL A 42 -2.14 -10.13 -10.95
C VAL A 42 -1.23 -9.17 -11.70
N ASP A 43 -1.36 -7.89 -11.35
CA ASP A 43 -0.66 -6.81 -12.02
C ASP A 43 0.86 -6.93 -11.82
N GLY A 44 1.60 -6.55 -12.85
CA GLY A 44 3.06 -6.61 -12.89
C GLY A 44 3.62 -7.98 -13.29
N LEU A 45 2.83 -9.06 -13.31
CA LEU A 45 3.33 -10.36 -13.77
C LEU A 45 3.59 -10.34 -15.29
N ARG A 46 4.86 -10.28 -15.70
CA ARG A 46 5.28 -10.22 -17.12
C ARG A 46 5.59 -11.58 -17.71
N SER A 47 5.94 -12.55 -16.87
CA SER A 47 6.23 -13.92 -17.27
C SER A 47 5.07 -14.61 -18.00
N GLU A 48 5.43 -15.57 -18.85
CA GLU A 48 4.47 -16.47 -19.46
C GLU A 48 3.93 -17.47 -18.43
N VAL A 49 2.62 -17.47 -18.23
CA VAL A 49 1.90 -18.43 -17.40
C VAL A 49 1.45 -19.59 -18.28
N SER A 50 2.02 -20.78 -18.04
CA SER A 50 1.70 -22.00 -18.78
C SER A 50 0.49 -22.77 -18.21
N GLY A 51 0.00 -22.37 -17.05
CA GLY A 51 -1.24 -22.90 -16.48
C GLY A 51 -1.54 -22.33 -15.09
N ALA A 52 -2.80 -22.42 -14.69
CA ALA A 52 -3.29 -22.00 -13.39
C ALA A 52 -4.33 -22.99 -12.86
N TYR A 53 -4.31 -23.27 -11.56
CA TYR A 53 -5.22 -24.21 -10.92
C TYR A 53 -5.35 -23.90 -9.42
N PHE A 54 -6.40 -24.41 -8.78
CA PHE A 54 -6.55 -24.32 -7.33
C PHE A 54 -5.68 -25.36 -6.62
N LEU A 55 -4.97 -24.97 -5.56
CA LEU A 55 -4.13 -25.91 -4.80
C LEU A 55 -4.96 -27.05 -4.18
N ALA A 56 -6.19 -26.74 -3.75
CA ALA A 56 -7.14 -27.70 -3.17
C ALA A 56 -7.85 -28.57 -4.23
N ASP A 57 -7.91 -28.12 -5.48
CA ASP A 57 -8.49 -28.85 -6.60
C ASP A 57 -7.69 -28.61 -7.89
N PHE A 58 -6.69 -29.47 -8.11
CA PHE A 58 -5.82 -29.38 -9.30
C PHE A 58 -6.51 -29.78 -10.60
N GLN A 59 -7.71 -30.39 -10.55
CA GLN A 59 -8.46 -30.74 -11.76
C GLN A 59 -9.16 -29.52 -12.33
N GLN A 60 -9.54 -28.58 -11.48
CA GLN A 60 -10.11 -27.30 -11.88
C GLN A 60 -9.02 -26.36 -12.40
N GLN A 61 -8.89 -26.29 -13.73
CA GLN A 61 -8.02 -25.32 -14.40
C GLN A 61 -8.68 -23.94 -14.39
N ILE A 62 -7.84 -22.91 -14.28
CA ILE A 62 -8.24 -21.51 -14.27
C ILE A 62 -7.80 -20.88 -15.59
N GLN A 63 -8.71 -20.16 -16.24
CA GLN A 63 -8.39 -19.44 -17.46
C GLN A 63 -7.52 -18.22 -17.11
N VAL A 64 -6.45 -18.02 -17.89
CA VAL A 64 -5.49 -16.94 -17.70
C VAL A 64 -5.44 -16.10 -18.96
N ASN A 65 -5.68 -14.80 -18.82
CA ASN A 65 -5.59 -13.83 -19.90
C ASN A 65 -4.44 -12.87 -19.65
N LYS A 66 -3.56 -12.67 -20.63
CA LYS A 66 -2.49 -11.67 -20.55
C LYS A 66 -3.03 -10.29 -20.93
N THR A 67 -2.68 -9.27 -20.14
CA THR A 67 -3.03 -7.86 -20.41
C THR A 67 -1.77 -7.00 -20.53
N GLN A 68 -1.94 -5.69 -20.72
CA GLN A 68 -0.83 -4.73 -20.71
C GLN A 68 -0.30 -4.48 -19.29
N GLU A 69 -1.10 -4.75 -18.27
CA GLU A 69 -0.79 -4.53 -16.86
C GLU A 69 -0.22 -5.78 -16.19
N GLY A 70 -0.58 -6.98 -16.65
CA GLY A 70 -0.12 -8.25 -16.08
C GLY A 70 -0.89 -9.44 -16.63
N VAL A 71 -1.47 -10.24 -15.71
CA VAL A 71 -2.40 -11.31 -16.07
C VAL A 71 -3.71 -11.20 -15.27
N VAL A 72 -4.79 -11.69 -15.85
CA VAL A 72 -6.11 -11.78 -15.22
C VAL A 72 -6.55 -13.24 -15.19
N LEU A 73 -6.96 -13.70 -14.01
CA LEU A 73 -7.50 -15.05 -13.79
C LEU A 73 -9.02 -14.98 -13.70
N GLU A 74 -9.69 -15.84 -14.46
CA GLU A 74 -11.15 -15.98 -14.37
C GLU A 74 -11.51 -16.99 -13.27
N LEU A 75 -12.09 -16.48 -12.20
CA LEU A 75 -12.42 -17.24 -10.99
C LEU A 75 -13.91 -17.62 -10.96
N PRO A 76 -14.28 -18.70 -10.25
CA PRO A 76 -15.68 -19.01 -9.98
C PRO A 76 -16.31 -17.96 -9.06
N ASP A 77 -17.65 -17.92 -9.05
CA ASP A 77 -18.46 -16.99 -8.24
C ASP A 77 -18.14 -17.02 -6.74
N LYS A 78 -17.57 -18.13 -6.23
CA LYS A 78 -17.24 -18.31 -4.82
C LYS A 78 -15.83 -18.86 -4.63
N PRO A 79 -15.12 -18.43 -3.58
CA PRO A 79 -13.85 -19.02 -3.20
C PRO A 79 -14.04 -20.49 -2.78
N LEU A 80 -12.95 -21.26 -2.84
CA LEU A 80 -12.92 -22.64 -2.35
C LEU A 80 -12.81 -22.70 -0.82
N ASP A 81 -12.18 -21.68 -0.25
CA ASP A 81 -12.05 -21.44 1.19
C ASP A 81 -12.28 -19.94 1.45
N GLU A 82 -13.20 -19.61 2.37
CA GLU A 82 -13.61 -18.24 2.68
C GLU A 82 -12.51 -17.42 3.37
N ILE A 83 -11.45 -18.05 3.88
CA ILE A 83 -10.34 -17.39 4.58
C ILE A 83 -9.10 -17.29 3.69
N ASP A 84 -8.72 -18.37 3.01
CA ASP A 84 -7.53 -18.40 2.14
C ASP A 84 -7.69 -19.41 1.00
N THR A 85 -8.09 -18.92 -0.17
CA THR A 85 -8.06 -19.72 -1.40
C THR A 85 -6.70 -19.60 -2.08
N VAL A 86 -5.99 -20.73 -2.23
CA VAL A 86 -4.66 -20.75 -2.85
C VAL A 86 -4.75 -21.16 -4.33
N ILE A 87 -4.29 -20.28 -5.22
CA ILE A 87 -4.15 -20.52 -6.66
C ILE A 87 -2.66 -20.71 -7.01
N VAL A 88 -2.35 -21.73 -7.80
CA VAL A 88 -0.99 -21.99 -8.28
C VAL A 88 -0.88 -21.57 -9.74
N LEU A 89 0.02 -20.62 -10.04
CA LEU A 89 0.44 -20.30 -11.39
C LEU A 89 1.73 -21.05 -11.74
N LYS A 90 1.71 -21.74 -12.88
CA LYS A 90 2.90 -22.35 -13.48
C LYS A 90 3.53 -21.37 -14.44
N ILE A 91 4.79 -21.03 -14.20
CA ILE A 91 5.54 -20.05 -14.98
C ILE A 91 6.71 -20.74 -15.65
N THR A 92 6.87 -20.49 -16.94
CA THR A 92 8.00 -21.02 -17.72
C THR A 92 9.23 -20.14 -17.49
N GLY A 93 10.34 -20.74 -17.10
CA GLY A 93 11.60 -20.04 -16.89
C GLY A 93 11.64 -19.18 -15.62
N LYS A 94 12.45 -18.11 -15.69
CA LYS A 94 12.67 -17.18 -14.59
C LYS A 94 11.48 -16.23 -14.46
N LEU A 95 11.02 -16.07 -13.22
CA LEU A 95 9.99 -15.11 -12.85
C LEU A 95 10.42 -13.66 -13.15
N ASP A 96 9.55 -12.95 -13.84
CA ASP A 96 9.67 -11.54 -14.22
C ASP A 96 8.40 -10.82 -13.76
N VAL A 97 8.58 -9.97 -12.76
CA VAL A 97 7.52 -9.20 -12.13
C VAL A 97 7.95 -7.75 -12.12
N GLU A 98 7.18 -6.92 -12.81
CA GLU A 98 7.33 -5.49 -12.77
C GLU A 98 6.96 -4.95 -11.39
N ARG A 99 7.77 -4.03 -10.91
CA ARG A 99 7.54 -3.33 -9.66
C ARG A 99 6.56 -2.18 -9.89
N ILE A 100 5.28 -2.43 -9.61
CA ILE A 100 4.23 -1.41 -9.64
C ILE A 100 4.19 -0.73 -8.27
N LEU A 101 4.36 0.59 -8.27
CA LEU A 101 4.26 1.44 -7.08
C LEU A 101 3.06 2.37 -7.22
N PRO A 102 2.41 2.74 -6.10
CA PRO A 102 1.45 3.84 -6.09
C PRO A 102 2.08 5.10 -6.68
N LYS A 103 1.31 5.81 -7.50
CA LYS A 103 1.78 6.97 -8.26
C LYS A 103 0.68 8.02 -8.36
N GLN A 104 1.05 9.17 -8.89
CA GLN A 104 0.13 10.28 -9.09
C GLN A 104 -0.94 9.95 -10.14
N ASP A 105 -2.14 10.51 -9.94
CA ASP A 105 -3.21 10.51 -10.94
C ASP A 105 -2.96 11.51 -12.09
N GLU A 106 -3.95 11.65 -12.98
CA GLU A 106 -3.87 12.55 -14.13
C GLU A 106 -3.77 14.02 -13.72
N GLU A 107 -4.34 14.38 -12.58
CA GLU A 107 -4.26 15.71 -11.94
C GLU A 107 -2.93 15.93 -11.21
N GLY A 108 -2.14 14.86 -11.02
CA GLY A 108 -0.89 14.90 -10.28
C GLY A 108 -1.04 14.71 -8.78
N VAL A 109 -2.23 14.35 -8.28
CA VAL A 109 -2.48 14.05 -6.88
C VAL A 109 -1.93 12.67 -6.56
N LEU A 110 -1.23 12.56 -5.44
CA LEU A 110 -0.75 11.29 -4.89
C LEU A 110 -1.49 11.00 -3.58
N GLU A 111 -2.14 9.85 -3.53
CA GLU A 111 -2.68 9.30 -2.29
C GLU A 111 -1.67 8.33 -1.67
N LEU A 112 -1.39 8.51 -0.38
CA LEU A 112 -0.66 7.53 0.42
C LEU A 112 -1.70 6.66 1.12
N ALA A 113 -2.10 5.57 0.47
CA ALA A 113 -3.14 4.68 0.97
C ALA A 113 -2.67 3.96 2.25
N MET A 114 -3.54 3.81 3.25
CA MET A 114 -3.15 3.25 4.55
C MET A 114 -2.78 1.76 4.45
N ASP A 115 -3.38 1.02 3.52
CA ASP A 115 -3.07 -0.38 3.19
C ASP A 115 -1.73 -0.56 2.46
N ASP A 116 -1.14 0.53 1.94
CA ASP A 116 0.21 0.56 1.37
C ASP A 116 1.30 0.97 2.39
N ALA A 117 0.89 1.27 3.64
CA ALA A 117 1.82 1.71 4.66
C ALA A 117 2.70 0.56 5.17
N HIS A 118 4.01 0.77 5.13
CA HIS A 118 4.96 -0.09 5.85
C HIS A 118 5.00 0.36 7.31
N ILE A 119 4.32 -0.39 8.17
CA ILE A 119 4.26 -0.12 9.61
C ILE A 119 5.46 -0.76 10.32
N TYR A 120 6.25 0.07 11.00
CA TYR A 120 7.31 -0.38 11.90
C TYR A 120 6.86 -0.15 13.34
N ASN A 121 6.79 -1.23 14.12
CA ASN A 121 6.51 -1.18 15.55
C ASN A 121 7.74 -1.63 16.37
N PRO A 122 8.00 -1.03 17.54
CA PRO A 122 8.98 -1.57 18.47
C PRO A 122 8.55 -2.95 19.01
N GLY A 123 9.50 -3.70 19.57
CA GLY A 123 9.25 -5.04 20.13
C GLY A 123 8.40 -5.03 21.42
N TYR A 124 8.21 -3.88 22.04
CA TYR A 124 7.42 -3.64 23.24
C TYR A 124 6.79 -2.25 23.16
N GLY A 125 5.70 -2.01 23.90
CA GLY A 125 5.00 -0.72 23.90
C GLY A 125 3.67 -0.76 23.14
N GLY A 126 3.13 0.42 22.84
CA GLY A 126 1.93 0.57 22.03
C GLY A 126 2.17 0.11 20.59
N ARG A 127 1.13 -0.42 19.94
CA ARG A 127 1.24 -0.94 18.57
C ARG A 127 0.36 -0.13 17.65
N LEU A 128 0.98 0.44 16.64
CA LEU A 128 0.28 0.98 15.49
C LEU A 128 -0.26 -0.18 14.64
N GLU A 129 -1.54 -0.10 14.31
CA GLU A 129 -2.27 -1.15 13.61
C GLU A 129 -3.03 -0.55 12.43
N LEU A 130 -3.01 -1.27 11.30
CA LEU A 130 -3.93 -1.05 10.21
C LEU A 130 -5.29 -1.66 10.60
N ARG A 131 -6.34 -0.87 10.51
CA ARG A 131 -7.72 -1.28 10.77
C ARG A 131 -8.59 -0.93 9.57
N GLN A 132 -9.76 -1.53 9.52
CA GLN A 132 -10.77 -1.29 8.50
C GLN A 132 -12.10 -0.94 9.17
N ASP A 133 -12.79 0.08 8.68
CA ASP A 133 -14.10 0.47 9.20
C ASP A 133 -15.26 -0.34 8.56
N GLU A 134 -16.50 -0.09 8.98
CA GLU A 134 -17.69 -0.83 8.52
C GLU A 134 -18.00 -0.65 7.01
N ILE A 135 -17.42 0.36 6.36
CA ILE A 135 -17.58 0.64 4.92
C ILE A 135 -16.28 0.38 4.15
N SER A 136 -15.40 -0.45 4.72
CA SER A 136 -14.18 -0.96 4.11
C SER A 136 -13.04 0.06 3.92
N ASN A 137 -13.07 1.22 4.57
CA ASN A 137 -11.94 2.16 4.53
C ASN A 137 -10.84 1.74 5.50
N PHE A 138 -9.61 1.73 5.03
CA PHE A 138 -8.45 1.50 5.88
C PHE A 138 -8.06 2.76 6.66
N TYR A 139 -7.68 2.58 7.92
CA TYR A 139 -7.15 3.64 8.77
C TYR A 139 -6.11 3.09 9.74
N LEU A 140 -5.21 3.95 10.18
CA LEU A 140 -4.21 3.65 11.19
C LEU A 140 -4.70 4.07 12.56
N ASP A 141 -4.58 3.15 13.52
CA ASP A 141 -5.04 3.30 14.91
C ASP A 141 -4.02 2.70 15.88
N GLY A 142 -4.20 2.93 17.19
CA GLY A 142 -3.29 2.43 18.22
C GLY A 142 -1.93 3.12 18.22
N TRP A 143 -1.79 4.26 17.52
CA TRP A 143 -0.51 4.95 17.36
C TRP A 143 -0.08 5.74 18.60
N THR A 144 0.08 5.05 19.72
CA THR A 144 0.42 5.68 21.00
C THR A 144 1.92 5.78 21.24
N ASP A 145 2.72 4.89 20.63
CA ASP A 145 4.18 4.87 20.77
C ASP A 145 4.84 5.70 19.68
N PHE A 146 5.67 6.68 20.08
CA PHE A 146 6.40 7.54 19.15
C PHE A 146 7.47 6.78 18.35
N GLN A 147 7.87 5.59 18.80
CA GLN A 147 8.82 4.74 18.07
C GLN A 147 8.15 4.00 16.92
N SER A 148 6.82 3.87 16.94
CA SER A 148 6.07 3.35 15.80
C SER A 148 6.06 4.38 14.68
N ARG A 149 6.39 3.95 13.47
CA ARG A 149 6.47 4.83 12.28
C ARG A 149 5.86 4.14 11.07
N VAL A 150 5.52 4.92 10.07
CA VAL A 150 4.98 4.44 8.79
C VAL A 150 5.74 5.06 7.65
N ASP A 151 6.02 4.23 6.65
CA ASP A 151 6.66 4.64 5.40
C ASP A 151 5.84 4.14 4.20
N TRP A 152 5.66 5.01 3.20
CA TRP A 152 5.07 4.68 1.90
C TRP A 152 6.15 4.73 0.84
N LEU A 153 6.18 3.72 -0.01
CA LEU A 153 7.05 3.67 -1.17
C LEU A 153 6.23 3.97 -2.42
N VAL A 154 6.57 5.04 -3.12
CA VAL A 154 5.79 5.58 -4.23
C VAL A 154 6.66 5.89 -5.44
N ARG A 155 6.02 6.08 -6.60
CA ARG A 155 6.64 6.66 -7.79
C ARG A 155 6.06 8.04 -8.07
N ILE A 156 6.96 9.00 -8.29
CA ILE A 156 6.65 10.38 -8.66
C ILE A 156 6.90 10.54 -10.16
N ASP A 157 5.82 10.70 -10.92
CA ASP A 157 5.87 10.92 -12.37
C ASP A 157 6.00 12.41 -12.70
N LYS A 158 5.45 13.30 -11.85
CA LYS A 158 5.47 14.76 -12.04
C LYS A 158 6.14 15.42 -10.83
N PRO A 159 7.42 15.83 -10.92
CA PRO A 159 8.10 16.48 -9.81
C PRO A 159 7.52 17.86 -9.51
N GLY A 160 7.68 18.33 -8.27
CA GLY A 160 7.21 19.66 -7.88
C GLY A 160 7.00 19.84 -6.39
N VAL A 161 6.33 20.93 -6.05
CA VAL A 161 5.88 21.22 -4.68
C VAL A 161 4.47 20.67 -4.50
N PHE A 162 4.22 20.01 -3.37
CA PHE A 162 2.95 19.41 -3.03
C PHE A 162 2.45 19.96 -1.69
N ASP A 163 1.18 20.38 -1.66
CA ASP A 163 0.44 20.60 -0.44
C ASP A 163 -0.02 19.26 0.14
N ILE A 164 0.22 19.06 1.42
CA ILE A 164 -0.08 17.81 2.12
C ILE A 164 -1.33 18.00 2.96
N TYR A 165 -2.29 17.11 2.75
CA TYR A 165 -3.53 17.04 3.51
C TYR A 165 -3.58 15.71 4.26
N ALA A 166 -3.93 15.74 5.53
CA ALA A 166 -4.15 14.54 6.32
C ALA A 166 -5.54 14.56 6.94
N GLU A 167 -6.31 13.48 6.79
CA GLU A 167 -7.56 13.28 7.53
C GLU A 167 -7.27 12.49 8.80
N VAL A 168 -7.46 13.14 9.93
CA VAL A 168 -7.02 12.63 11.24
C VAL A 168 -8.07 12.89 12.31
N ALA A 169 -8.09 12.05 13.33
CA ALA A 169 -8.69 12.35 14.62
C ALA A 169 -7.57 12.43 15.67
N ALA A 170 -7.57 13.52 16.43
CA ALA A 170 -6.56 13.85 17.41
C ALA A 170 -7.19 14.64 18.56
N GLU A 171 -6.99 14.18 19.80
CA GLU A 171 -7.48 14.87 20.99
C GLU A 171 -6.60 16.08 21.33
N GLU A 172 -5.30 15.93 21.18
CA GLU A 172 -4.29 16.98 21.35
C GLU A 172 -3.50 17.18 20.06
N SER A 173 -2.75 18.29 19.97
CA SER A 173 -1.85 18.50 18.83
C SER A 173 -0.70 17.50 18.87
N ALA A 174 -0.28 16.97 17.72
CA ALA A 174 0.79 15.99 17.59
C ALA A 174 1.81 16.45 16.56
N SER A 175 3.11 16.32 16.87
CA SER A 175 4.20 16.65 15.94
C SER A 175 4.98 15.41 15.52
N PHE A 176 5.40 15.42 14.26
CA PHE A 176 6.15 14.34 13.62
C PHE A 176 7.13 14.91 12.59
N LEU A 177 8.13 14.13 12.21
CA LEU A 177 8.99 14.40 11.07
C LEU A 177 8.40 13.73 9.84
N LEU A 178 8.14 14.53 8.81
CA LEU A 178 7.89 14.03 7.47
C LEU A 178 9.23 13.77 6.78
N MET A 179 9.46 12.52 6.38
CA MET A 179 10.65 12.06 5.68
C MET A 179 10.36 11.98 4.18
N ALA A 180 11.23 12.53 3.33
CA ALA A 180 11.17 12.36 1.87
C ALA A 180 12.46 12.86 1.20
N ASN A 181 12.89 12.23 0.10
CA ASN A 181 14.05 12.62 -0.72
C ASN A 181 15.30 12.97 0.12
N ASP A 182 15.68 12.07 1.03
CA ASP A 182 16.79 12.23 1.99
C ASP A 182 16.67 13.37 3.01
N GLY A 183 15.58 14.14 2.96
CA GLY A 183 15.28 15.22 3.88
C GLY A 183 14.25 14.85 4.94
N GLN A 184 14.16 15.71 5.96
CA GLN A 184 13.12 15.64 6.98
C GLN A 184 12.59 17.03 7.32
N LYS A 185 11.28 17.14 7.57
CA LYS A 185 10.62 18.38 7.95
C LYS A 185 9.65 18.15 9.11
N PRO A 186 9.74 18.90 10.23
CA PRO A 186 8.76 18.80 11.30
C PRO A 186 7.42 19.39 10.84
N LEU A 187 6.36 18.61 10.99
CA LEU A 187 4.97 19.03 10.77
C LEU A 187 4.16 18.85 12.05
N THR A 188 2.96 19.43 12.09
CA THR A 188 2.08 19.36 13.25
C THR A 188 0.64 19.19 12.82
N ILE A 189 -0.02 18.18 13.40
CA ILE A 189 -1.47 17.99 13.39
C ILE A 189 -2.04 18.76 14.58
N LYS A 190 -3.11 19.52 14.37
CA LYS A 190 -3.83 20.20 15.43
C LYS A 190 -4.88 19.27 16.04
N SER A 191 -5.25 19.53 17.29
CA SER A 191 -6.43 18.91 17.90
C SER A 191 -7.67 19.08 17.02
N THR A 192 -8.43 18.00 16.93
CA THR A 192 -9.70 17.90 16.20
C THR A 192 -10.92 17.92 17.11
N GLY A 193 -10.70 17.98 18.43
CA GLY A 193 -11.76 18.01 19.44
C GLY A 193 -12.16 16.65 20.02
N GLY A 194 -11.50 15.55 19.63
CA GLY A 194 -11.70 14.24 20.24
C GLY A 194 -11.15 13.07 19.41
N GLN A 195 -11.11 11.89 20.01
CA GLN A 195 -10.54 10.67 19.42
C GLN A 195 -11.36 10.09 18.26
N GLN A 196 -12.59 10.55 18.05
CA GLN A 196 -13.50 10.09 16.98
C GLN A 196 -13.95 11.23 16.04
N THR A 197 -13.34 12.41 16.17
CA THR A 197 -13.71 13.59 15.38
C THR A 197 -12.70 13.77 14.26
N PHE A 198 -12.96 13.15 13.11
CA PHE A 198 -12.06 13.27 11.97
C PHE A 198 -12.17 14.65 11.30
N GLN A 199 -11.02 15.23 10.99
CA GLN A 199 -10.91 16.47 10.22
C GLN A 199 -9.76 16.36 9.21
N THR A 200 -9.99 16.84 7.99
CA THR A 200 -8.92 17.04 7.01
C THR A 200 -8.18 18.34 7.33
N GLN A 201 -6.86 18.24 7.51
CA GLN A 201 -5.98 19.36 7.81
C GLN A 201 -4.94 19.53 6.71
N HIS A 202 -4.70 20.76 6.25
CA HIS A 202 -3.49 21.10 5.50
C HIS A 202 -2.34 21.19 6.49
N ILE A 203 -1.40 20.23 6.41
CA ILE A 203 -0.35 20.07 7.42
C ILE A 203 1.01 20.60 6.97
N GLY A 204 1.17 20.91 5.67
CA GLY A 204 2.38 21.55 5.16
C GLY A 204 2.61 21.32 3.69
N GLN A 205 3.86 21.54 3.27
CA GLN A 205 4.33 21.35 1.90
C GLN A 205 5.59 20.51 1.86
N LEU A 206 5.73 19.72 0.79
CA LEU A 206 6.88 18.89 0.48
C LEU A 206 7.30 19.08 -0.99
N ILE A 207 8.60 19.02 -1.26
CA ILE A 207 9.14 19.00 -2.62
C ILE A 207 9.47 17.55 -2.97
N LEU A 208 8.93 17.07 -4.09
CA LEU A 208 9.19 15.74 -4.61
C LEU A 208 9.91 15.77 -5.96
N SER A 209 11.01 15.02 -6.04
CA SER A 209 11.75 14.77 -7.29
C SER A 209 11.10 13.62 -8.06
N GLU A 210 11.31 13.58 -9.37
CA GLU A 210 10.85 12.49 -10.24
C GLU A 210 11.56 11.17 -9.86
N GLY A 211 10.84 10.05 -9.95
CA GLY A 211 11.35 8.73 -9.66
C GLY A 211 10.75 8.09 -8.41
N GLU A 212 11.42 7.07 -7.89
CA GLU A 212 10.98 6.41 -6.65
C GLU A 212 11.28 7.29 -5.43
N SER A 213 10.31 7.40 -4.52
CA SER A 213 10.47 8.12 -3.25
C SER A 213 9.88 7.31 -2.11
N THR A 214 10.52 7.38 -0.95
CA THR A 214 9.96 6.89 0.31
C THR A 214 9.48 8.09 1.12
N ILE A 215 8.19 8.13 1.42
CA ILE A 215 7.57 9.18 2.23
C ILE A 215 7.25 8.58 3.60
N GLY A 216 7.82 9.14 4.67
CA GLY A 216 7.68 8.60 6.02
C GLY A 216 7.03 9.59 6.98
N MET A 217 6.21 9.08 7.90
CA MET A 217 5.69 9.85 9.04
C MET A 217 6.24 9.27 10.35
N HIS A 218 7.19 10.00 10.95
CA HIS A 218 7.97 9.54 12.10
C HIS A 218 7.66 10.43 13.32
N PRO A 219 6.95 9.94 14.34
CA PRO A 219 6.58 10.74 15.51
C PRO A 219 7.77 11.37 16.24
N GLN A 220 7.55 12.54 16.84
CA GLN A 220 8.57 13.18 17.68
C GLN A 220 8.35 12.86 19.16
N MET A 221 9.30 12.16 19.79
CA MET A 221 9.21 11.63 21.17
C MET A 221 8.50 12.52 22.20
N SER A 222 8.87 13.80 22.29
CA SER A 222 8.35 14.70 23.33
C SER A 222 7.17 15.56 22.87
N LEU A 223 6.74 15.44 21.61
CA LEU A 223 5.67 16.23 20.99
C LEU A 223 4.62 15.34 20.32
N TRP A 224 4.73 14.02 20.51
CA TRP A 224 3.77 13.06 19.98
C TRP A 224 2.60 12.91 20.94
N ASN A 225 1.41 13.11 20.38
CA ASN A 225 0.16 12.70 20.99
C ASN A 225 -0.53 11.69 20.06
N PRO A 226 -1.24 10.68 20.59
CA PRO A 226 -1.88 9.67 19.76
C PRO A 226 -2.87 10.29 18.77
N ILE A 227 -2.85 9.77 17.55
CA ILE A 227 -3.79 10.12 16.48
C ILE A 227 -4.37 8.84 15.87
N MET A 228 -5.54 8.98 15.25
CA MET A 228 -5.99 8.09 14.19
C MET A 228 -5.78 8.78 12.84
N LEU A 229 -5.32 8.05 11.84
CA LEU A 229 -5.04 8.57 10.49
C LEU A 229 -5.82 7.79 9.45
N ARG A 230 -6.66 8.46 8.66
CA ARG A 230 -7.46 7.86 7.59
C ARG A 230 -6.86 8.02 6.21
N SER A 231 -6.27 9.17 5.94
CA SER A 231 -5.70 9.46 4.62
C SER A 231 -4.57 10.48 4.72
N VAL A 232 -3.60 10.35 3.82
CA VAL A 232 -2.62 11.40 3.52
C VAL A 232 -2.62 11.60 2.01
N THR A 233 -2.90 12.82 1.57
CA THR A 233 -2.98 13.18 0.16
C THR A 233 -2.04 14.33 -0.14
N LEU A 234 -1.22 14.16 -1.18
CA LEU A 234 -0.31 15.18 -1.68
C LEU A 234 -0.90 15.73 -2.97
N LYS A 235 -1.26 17.02 -2.97
CA LYS A 235 -1.81 17.72 -4.13
C LYS A 235 -0.76 18.67 -4.70
N PRO A 236 -0.56 18.75 -6.02
CA PRO A 236 0.33 19.75 -6.59
C PRO A 236 -0.02 21.14 -6.06
N ALA A 237 0.97 21.84 -5.51
CA ALA A 237 0.77 23.19 -5.01
C ALA A 237 0.42 24.11 -6.18
N ALA A 238 -0.48 25.07 -5.94
CA ALA A 238 -0.74 26.09 -6.94
C ALA A 238 0.56 26.81 -7.29
N PRO A 239 0.82 27.13 -8.58
CA PRO A 239 2.02 27.86 -8.96
C PRO A 239 2.07 29.15 -8.15
N THR A 240 3.16 29.36 -7.42
CA THR A 240 3.44 30.64 -6.78
C THR A 240 3.39 31.71 -7.86
N LYS A 241 2.41 32.62 -7.76
CA LYS A 241 2.47 33.85 -8.54
C LYS A 241 3.66 34.62 -8.00
N ASP A 242 4.78 34.58 -8.72
CA ASP A 242 5.87 35.48 -8.48
C ASP A 242 5.31 36.90 -8.57
N VAL A 243 5.39 37.63 -7.46
CA VAL A 243 5.10 39.07 -7.43
C VAL A 243 6.34 39.74 -8.00
N GLU A 244 6.22 40.27 -9.22
CA GLU A 244 7.20 41.18 -9.84
C GLU A 244 7.56 42.37 -8.95
#